data_AF-A0AAW6G2E1-F1
#
_entry.id   AF-A0AAW6G2E1-F1
#
_cell.length_a   1.000
_cell.length_b   1.000
_cell.length_c   1.000
_cell.angle_alpha   90.00
_cell.angle_beta   90.00
_cell.angle_gamma   90.00
#
_symmetry.space_group_name_H-M   'P 1'
#
loop_
_entity.id
_entity.type
_entity.pdbx_description
1 polymer ?
#
loop_
_entity_poly.entity_id
_entity_poly.type
_entity_poly.pdbx_seq_one_letter_code
_entity_poly.pdbx_strand_id
1 'polypeptide(L)' 'MGILPQYRKEVIKDIILWKKSRYFIEEKPTSNKALAQWAYSHFDFRTPDYKRLSENTIIQEFGEVWREMKVAGEI' A
#
# COMPACT_ATOMS: atom_id res chain seq x y z
N MET A 1 13.88 7.51 -7.58
CA MET A 1 14.16 6.38 -6.67
C MET A 1 12.81 5.74 -6.39
N GLY A 2 12.63 4.45 -6.70
CA GLY A 2 11.34 3.75 -6.57
C GLY A 2 11.36 2.71 -5.46
N ILE A 3 10.19 2.26 -5.01
CA ILE A 3 10.05 1.23 -3.98
C ILE A 3 10.31 -0.13 -4.62
N LEU A 4 11.43 -0.75 -4.24
CA LEU A 4 11.82 -2.06 -4.74
C LEU A 4 11.01 -3.19 -4.11
N PRO A 5 10.91 -4.37 -4.76
CA PRO A 5 10.11 -5.51 -4.30
C PRO A 5 10.29 -5.87 -2.82
N GLN A 6 11.53 -5.88 -2.33
CA GLN A 6 11.86 -6.26 -0.96
C GLN A 6 11.31 -5.30 0.11
N TYR A 7 11.00 -4.05 -0.26
CA TYR A 7 10.47 -3.04 0.67
C TYR A 7 8.96 -2.86 0.54
N ARG A 8 8.31 -3.43 -0.49
CA ARG A 8 6.89 -3.15 -0.78
C ARG A 8 5.98 -3.51 0.39
N LYS A 9 6.20 -4.67 1.02
CA LYS A 9 5.37 -5.14 2.13
C LYS A 9 5.42 -4.18 3.33
N GLU A 10 6.61 -3.75 3.73
CA GLU A 10 6.81 -2.80 4.83
C GLU A 10 6.17 -1.46 4.52
N VAL A 11 6.42 -0.90 3.34
CA VAL A 11 5.82 0.37 2.92
C VAL A 11 4.30 0.31 2.85
N ILE A 12 3.73 -0.80 2.37
CA ILE A 12 2.27 -1.00 2.34
C ILE A 12 1.71 -1.05 3.77
N LYS A 13 2.37 -1.75 4.71
CA LYS A 13 1.97 -1.75 6.13
C LYS A 13 1.98 -0.33 6.70
N ASP A 14 3.03 0.43 6.46
CA ASP A 14 3.15 1.81 6.94
C ASP A 14 2.04 2.70 6.40
N ILE A 15 1.71 2.59 5.10
CA ILE A 15 0.60 3.34 4.49
C ILE A 15 -0.74 2.97 5.14
N ILE A 16 -0.97 1.68 5.42
CA ILE A 16 -2.19 1.19 6.09
C ILE A 16 -2.29 1.76 7.51
N LEU A 17 -1.21 1.70 8.28
CA LEU A 17 -1.15 2.25 9.65
C LEU A 17 -1.32 3.77 9.63
N TRP A 18 -0.68 4.46 8.69
CA TRP A 18 -0.78 5.90 8.53
C TRP A 18 -2.23 6.35 8.29
N LYS A 19 -2.98 5.60 7.46
CA LYS A 19 -4.44 5.80 7.29
C LYS A 19 -5.24 5.59 8.57
N LYS A 20 -4.89 4.59 9.39
CA LYS A 20 -5.57 4.30 10.68
C LYS A 20 -5.28 5.39 11.72
N SER A 21 -4.07 5.95 11.71
CA SER A 21 -3.63 7.02 12.61
C SER A 21 -4.25 8.40 12.30
N ARG A 22 -5.22 8.48 11.39
CA ARG A 22 -5.99 9.69 11.01
C ARG A 22 -5.16 10.86 10.46
N TYR A 23 -3.90 10.63 10.09
CA TYR A 23 -3.07 11.64 9.43
C TYR A 23 -3.46 11.87 7.95
N PHE A 24 -4.31 11.01 7.37
CA PHE A 24 -5.01 11.28 6.11
C PHE A 24 -6.17 12.26 6.33
N ILE A 25 -5.85 13.55 6.48
CA ILE A 25 -6.85 14.59 6.76
C ILE A 25 -7.63 14.97 5.48
N GLU A 26 -7.02 14.86 4.30
CA GLU A 26 -7.58 15.44 3.06
C GLU A 26 -8.27 14.42 2.14
N GLU A 27 -7.72 13.23 1.88
CA GLU A 27 -8.27 12.31 0.85
C GLU A 27 -9.20 11.19 1.35
N LYS A 28 -9.23 10.93 2.67
CA LYS A 28 -10.09 9.93 3.36
C LYS A 28 -10.44 8.69 2.51
N PRO A 29 -9.48 7.86 2.09
CA PRO A 29 -9.77 6.64 1.34
C PRO A 29 -10.73 5.73 2.12
N THR A 30 -11.90 5.49 1.53
CA THR A 30 -13.04 4.79 2.17
C THR A 30 -12.90 3.27 2.15
N SER A 31 -11.94 2.74 1.38
CA SER A 31 -11.67 1.30 1.24
C SER A 31 -10.19 1.00 1.04
N ASN A 32 -9.77 -0.26 1.23
CA ASN A 32 -8.40 -0.69 0.92
C ASN A 32 -8.05 -0.47 -0.55
N LYS A 33 -9.02 -0.64 -1.45
CA LYS A 33 -8.83 -0.36 -2.88
C LYS A 33 -8.52 1.11 -3.09
N ALA A 34 -9.31 2.02 -2.51
CA ALA A 34 -9.06 3.46 -2.63
C ALA A 34 -7.68 3.85 -2.08
N LEU A 35 -7.24 3.25 -0.96
CA LEU A 35 -5.91 3.47 -0.40
C LEU A 35 -4.79 2.98 -1.33
N ALA A 36 -4.98 1.81 -1.96
CA ALA A 36 -4.02 1.27 -2.92
C ALA A 36 -3.92 2.12 -4.19
N GLN A 37 -5.04 2.66 -4.69
CA GLN A 37 -5.08 3.56 -5.85
C GLN A 37 -4.40 4.90 -5.55
N TRP A 38 -4.64 5.43 -4.35
CA TRP A 38 -3.94 6.59 -3.84
C TRP A 38 -2.42 6.32 -3.78
N ALA A 39 -2.01 5.19 -3.20
CA ALA A 39 -0.61 4.81 -3.10
C ALA A 39 0.04 4.62 -4.47
N TYR A 40 -0.65 4.03 -5.44
CA TYR A 40 -0.17 3.90 -6.82
C TYR A 40 0.09 5.26 -7.49
N SER A 41 -0.73 6.27 -7.16
CA SER A 41 -0.61 7.62 -7.72
C SER A 41 0.54 8.40 -7.07
N HIS A 42 0.80 8.17 -5.79
CA HIS A 42 1.77 8.93 -4.99
C HIS A 42 3.15 8.29 -4.88
N PHE A 43 3.24 6.96 -5.04
CA PHE A 43 4.50 6.22 -4.91
C PHE A 43 4.87 5.46 -6.18
N ASP A 44 6.17 5.36 -6.39
CA ASP A 44 6.76 4.69 -7.54
C ASP A 44 7.15 3.25 -7.20
N PHE A 45 6.14 2.37 -7.09
CA PHE A 45 6.36 0.93 -6.86
C PHE A 45 7.00 0.28 -8.08
N ARG A 46 8.06 -0.49 -7.86
CA ARG A 46 8.86 -1.11 -8.92
C ARG A 46 8.81 -2.64 -8.89
N THR A 47 8.91 -3.23 -10.08
CA THR A 47 9.22 -4.64 -10.29
C THR A 47 10.72 -4.90 -10.07
N PRO A 48 11.17 -6.17 -9.98
CA PRO A 48 12.60 -6.50 -9.89
C PRO A 48 13.44 -5.96 -11.06
N ASP A 49 12.84 -5.85 -12.25
CA ASP A 49 13.46 -5.25 -13.44
C ASP A 49 13.26 -3.72 -13.52
N TYR A 50 12.96 -3.06 -12.39
CA TYR A 50 12.83 -1.61 -12.25
C TYR A 50 11.75 -0.95 -13.11
N LYS A 51 10.80 -1.72 -13.66
CA LYS A 51 9.60 -1.17 -14.31
C LYS A 51 8.60 -0.74 -13.25
N ARG A 52 7.69 0.17 -13.61
CA ARG A 52 6.58 0.54 -12.72
C ARG A 52 5.64 -0.66 -12.55
N LEU A 53 5.29 -0.95 -11.31
CA LEU A 53 4.35 -2.00 -10.96
C LEU A 53 2.94 -1.59 -11.40
N SER A 54 2.14 -2.57 -11.84
CA SER A 54 0.77 -2.28 -12.27
C SER A 54 -0.12 -1.90 -11.09
N GLU A 55 -1.12 -1.04 -11.32
CA GLU A 55 -2.12 -0.67 -10.31
C GLU A 55 -2.83 -1.89 -9.73
N ASN A 56 -3.22 -2.86 -10.58
CA ASN A 56 -3.90 -4.07 -10.15
C ASN A 56 -3.03 -4.91 -9.21
N THR A 57 -1.73 -5.03 -9.50
CA THR A 57 -0.80 -5.74 -8.62
C THR A 57 -0.68 -5.05 -7.27
N ILE A 58 -0.60 -3.71 -7.24
CA ILE A 58 -0.56 -2.95 -5.98
C ILE A 58 -1.85 -3.16 -5.19
N ILE A 59 -3.02 -3.12 -5.82
CA ILE A 59 -4.31 -3.39 -5.16
C ILE A 59 -4.33 -4.80 -4.53
N GLN A 60 -3.79 -5.80 -5.24
CA GLN A 60 -3.67 -7.17 -4.72
C GLN A 60 -2.74 -7.24 -3.51
N GLU A 61 -1.53 -6.67 -3.60
CA GLU A 61 -0.56 -6.65 -2.50
C GLU A 61 -1.11 -5.92 -1.27
N PHE A 62 -1.81 -4.79 -1.44
CA PHE A 62 -2.52 -4.11 -0.36
C PHE A 62 -3.57 -5.01 0.31
N GLY A 63 -4.31 -5.79 -0.49
CA GLY A 63 -5.30 -6.75 0.02
C GLY A 63 -4.67 -7.86 0.84
N GLU A 64 -3.54 -8.40 0.39
CA GLU A 64 -2.79 -9.45 1.10
C GLU A 64 -2.22 -8.93 2.42
N VAL A 65 -1.49 -7.81 2.38
CA VAL A 65 -0.90 -7.20 3.58
C VAL A 65 -1.97 -6.87 4.60
N TRP A 66 -3.11 -6.29 4.18
CA TRP A 66 -4.21 -6.01 5.09
C TRP A 66 -4.77 -7.28 5.76
N ARG A 67 -4.92 -8.39 5.02
CA ARG A 67 -5.38 -9.66 5.60
C ARG A 67 -4.38 -10.20 6.62
N GLU A 68 -3.09 -10.16 6.31
CA GLU A 68 -2.05 -10.59 7.23
C GLU A 68 -2.04 -9.75 8.51
N MET A 69 -2.12 -8.42 8.40
CA MET A 69 -2.18 -7.52 9.54
C MET A 69 -3.40 -7.80 10.43
N LYS A 70 -4.56 -8.11 9.83
CA LYS A 70 -5.76 -8.52 10.57
C LYS A 70 -5.54 -9.83 11.34
N VAL A 71 -4.91 -10.83 10.72
CA VAL A 71 -4.63 -12.12 11.37
C VAL A 71 -3.61 -11.95 12.51
N ALA A 72 -2.64 -11.06 12.33
CA ALA A 72 -1.63 -10.74 13.34
C ALA A 72 -2.15 -9.86 14.50
N GLY A 73 -3.38 -9.35 14.42
CA GLY A 73 -3.94 -8.43 15.43
C GLY A 73 -3.33 -7.01 15.40
N GLU A 74 -2.71 -6.63 14.28
CA GLU A 74 -2.08 -5.31 14.10
C GLU A 74 -3.12 -4.21 13.78
N ILE A 75 -4.30 -4.56 13.26
CA ILE A 75 -5.36 -3.61 12.81
C ILE A 75 -6.81 -4.06 13.05
#